data_AF-A0AAD7CPH7-F1
#
_entry.id   AF-A0AAD7CPH7-F1
#
_cell.length_a   1.000
_cell.length_b   1.000
_cell.length_c   1.000
_cell.angle_alpha   90.00
_cell.angle_beta   90.00
_cell.angle_gamma   90.00
#
_symmetry.space_group_name_H-M   'P 1'
#
loop_
_entity.id
_entity.type
_entity.pdbx_description
1 polymer ?
#
loop_
_entity_poly.entity_id
_entity_poly.type
_entity_poly.pdbx_seq_one_letter_code
_entity_poly.pdbx_strand_id
1 'polypeptide(L)'
;MSSQSAARSISIAGKTIPVPVLTVEKFCTEYALGEEIQKLLEDAKFQSAGALLEVAEGDLEKAGFKLGQIAELKRALREFLAPELAK
;
A
#
# COMPACT_ATOMS: atom_id res chain seq x y z
N MET A 1 -16.62 -13.92 -21.58
CA MET A 1 -16.62 -13.67 -20.12
C MET A 1 -15.59 -12.58 -19.86
N SER A 2 -16.03 -11.39 -19.49
CA SER A 2 -15.19 -10.20 -19.39
C SER A 2 -14.24 -10.31 -18.19
N SER A 3 -12.96 -10.54 -18.45
CA SER A 3 -11.91 -10.42 -17.44
C SER A 3 -11.71 -8.93 -17.13
N GLN A 4 -12.55 -8.36 -16.25
CA GLN A 4 -12.25 -7.09 -15.59
C GLN A 4 -11.08 -7.36 -14.64
N SER A 5 -9.86 -7.21 -15.14
CA SER A 5 -8.70 -6.99 -14.30
C SER A 5 -8.97 -5.68 -13.55
N ALA A 6 -9.38 -5.80 -12.29
CA ALA A 6 -9.77 -4.67 -11.45
C ALA A 6 -8.52 -3.88 -11.05
N ALA A 7 -7.93 -3.14 -11.98
CA ALA A 7 -6.99 -2.09 -11.64
C ALA A 7 -7.81 -0.95 -10.99
N ARG A 8 -7.52 -0.63 -9.72
CA ARG A 8 -8.05 0.60 -9.11
C ARG A 8 -7.17 1.75 -9.57
N SER A 9 -7.77 2.87 -9.94
CA SER A 9 -7.01 4.07 -10.26
C SER A 9 -6.94 4.97 -9.03
N ILE A 10 -5.74 5.40 -8.64
CA ILE A 10 -5.56 6.41 -7.59
C ILE A 10 -5.04 7.71 -8.22
N SER A 11 -5.33 8.84 -7.59
CA SER A 11 -4.83 10.14 -8.04
C SER A 11 -3.68 10.59 -7.15
N ILE A 12 -2.45 10.55 -7.67
CA ILE A 12 -1.25 11.05 -6.98
C ILE A 12 -0.74 12.28 -7.75
N ALA A 13 -0.64 13.42 -7.07
CA ALA A 13 -0.13 14.68 -7.63
C ALA A 13 -0.81 15.10 -8.96
N GLY A 14 -2.12 14.87 -9.07
CA GLY A 14 -2.90 15.18 -10.28
C GLY A 14 -2.74 14.18 -11.43
N LYS A 15 -1.98 13.10 -11.24
CA LYS A 15 -1.88 11.98 -12.18
C LYS A 15 -2.72 10.81 -11.70
N THR A 16 -3.57 10.31 -12.59
CA THR A 16 -4.32 9.07 -12.37
C THR A 16 -3.40 7.89 -12.71
N ILE A 17 -3.04 7.11 -11.70
CA ILE A 17 -2.15 5.95 -11.84
C ILE A 17 -3.00 4.69 -11.69
N PRO A 18 -3.02 3.78 -12.68
CA PRO A 18 -3.62 2.48 -12.52
C PRO A 18 -2.77 1.66 -11.54
N VAL A 19 -3.39 1.18 -10.48
CA VAL A 19 -2.72 0.41 -9.43
C VAL A 19 -3.33 -0.99 -9.39
N PRO A 20 -2.51 -2.06 -9.43
CA PRO A 20 -3.01 -3.40 -9.23
C PRO A 20 -3.65 -3.53 -7.84
N VAL A 21 -4.77 -4.25 -7.76
CA VAL A 21 -5.38 -4.59 -6.47
C VAL A 21 -4.55 -5.69 -5.83
N LEU A 22 -3.66 -5.29 -4.93
CA LEU A 22 -2.85 -6.18 -4.11
C LEU A 22 -3.38 -6.17 -2.67
N THR A 23 -3.74 -7.33 -2.14
CA THR A 23 -4.19 -7.47 -0.75
C THR A 23 -3.06 -7.16 0.21
N VAL A 24 -3.38 -6.78 1.45
CA VAL A 24 -2.37 -6.51 2.50
C VAL A 24 -1.46 -7.72 2.70
N GLU A 25 -2.01 -8.93 2.80
CA GLU A 25 -1.23 -10.17 2.96
C GLU A 25 -0.20 -10.36 1.83
N LYS A 26 -0.65 -10.23 0.57
CA LYS A 26 0.24 -10.38 -0.59
C LYS A 26 1.27 -9.26 -0.66
N PHE A 27 0.86 -8.03 -0.38
CA PHE A 27 1.77 -6.88 -0.32
C PHE A 27 2.84 -7.07 0.76
N CYS A 28 2.48 -7.48 1.97
CA CYS A 28 3.45 -7.75 3.02
C CYS A 28 4.42 -8.88 2.63
N THR A 29 3.92 -9.92 1.96
CA THR A 29 4.75 -11.03 1.49
C THR A 29 5.71 -10.60 0.38
N GLU A 30 5.23 -9.92 -0.66
CA GLU A 30 6.03 -9.51 -1.82
C GLU A 30 7.12 -8.49 -1.47
N TYR A 31 6.86 -7.60 -0.52
CA TYR A 31 7.81 -6.56 -0.11
C TYR A 31 8.54 -6.86 1.21
N ALA A 32 8.42 -8.09 1.71
CA ALA A 32 9.06 -8.59 2.92
C ALA A 32 8.83 -7.67 4.15
N LEU A 33 7.58 -7.25 4.36
CA LEU A 33 7.18 -6.51 5.56
C LEU A 33 7.05 -7.48 6.73
N GLY A 34 7.52 -7.07 7.90
CA GLY A 34 7.45 -7.90 9.11
C GLY A 34 6.02 -8.18 9.56
N GLU A 35 5.82 -9.28 10.29
CA GLU A 35 4.50 -9.70 10.80
C GLU A 35 3.82 -8.62 11.67
N GLU A 36 4.59 -7.83 12.42
CA GLU A 36 4.05 -6.71 13.22
C GLU A 36 3.39 -5.65 12.34
N ILE A 37 3.98 -5.35 11.17
CA ILE A 37 3.42 -4.41 10.19
C ILE A 37 2.13 -4.99 9.60
N GLN A 38 2.14 -6.25 9.17
CA GLN A 38 0.95 -6.89 8.62
C GLN A 38 -0.21 -6.86 9.63
N LYS A 39 0.06 -7.20 10.89
CA LYS A 39 -0.96 -7.19 11.93
C LYS A 39 -1.54 -5.80 12.16
N LEU A 40 -0.70 -4.76 12.23
CA LEU A 40 -1.17 -3.38 12.36
C LEU A 40 -2.04 -2.96 11.16
N LEU A 41 -1.68 -3.39 9.94
CA LEU A 41 -2.47 -3.11 8.74
C LEU A 41 -3.85 -3.80 8.78
N GLU A 42 -3.90 -5.05 9.25
CA GLU A 42 -5.13 -5.83 9.42
C GLU A 42 -6.03 -5.29 10.55
N ASP A 43 -5.43 -4.88 11.67
CA ASP A 43 -6.12 -4.26 12.81
C ASP A 43 -6.74 -2.90 12.41
N ALA A 44 -6.00 -2.10 11.63
CA ALA A 44 -6.48 -0.85 11.03
C ALA A 44 -7.46 -1.04 9.86
N LYS A 45 -7.83 -2.29 9.53
CA LYS A 45 -8.79 -2.66 8.48
C LYS A 45 -8.41 -2.18 7.08
N PHE A 46 -7.11 -2.05 6.80
CA PHE A 46 -6.66 -1.79 5.44
C PHE A 46 -6.89 -3.02 4.56
N GLN A 47 -7.44 -2.80 3.36
CA GLN A 47 -7.84 -3.89 2.46
C GLN A 47 -6.85 -4.11 1.31
N SER A 48 -6.05 -3.11 0.96
CA SER A 48 -5.12 -3.20 -0.16
C SER A 48 -3.97 -2.20 -0.08
N ALA A 49 -2.89 -2.50 -0.82
CA ALA A 49 -1.75 -1.58 -0.98
C ALA A 49 -2.16 -0.22 -1.56
N GLY A 50 -3.15 -0.20 -2.46
CA GLY A 50 -3.69 1.05 -3.01
C GLY A 50 -4.30 1.96 -1.95
N ALA A 51 -5.02 1.40 -0.97
CA ALA A 51 -5.58 2.20 0.12
C ALA A 51 -4.49 2.85 0.99
N LEU A 52 -3.34 2.18 1.14
CA LEU A 52 -2.20 2.67 1.93
C LEU A 52 -1.48 3.86 1.29
N LEU A 53 -1.62 4.04 -0.02
CA LEU A 53 -1.01 5.17 -0.75
C LEU A 53 -1.69 6.51 -0.45
N GLU A 54 -2.92 6.48 0.05
CA GLU A 54 -3.71 7.67 0.39
C GLU A 54 -3.63 8.01 1.89
N VAL A 55 -2.96 7.18 2.70
CA VAL A 55 -2.87 7.33 4.16
C VAL A 55 -1.77 8.31 4.52
N ALA A 56 -2.10 9.30 5.35
CA ALA A 56 -1.12 10.24 5.90
C ALA A 56 -0.25 9.56 6.96
N GLU A 57 1.02 9.99 7.09
CA GLU A 57 1.93 9.46 8.11
C GLU A 57 1.35 9.56 9.52
N GLY A 58 0.72 10.69 9.86
CA GLY A 58 0.11 10.88 11.17
C GLY A 58 -1.06 9.93 11.47
N ASP A 59 -1.71 9.36 10.46
CA ASP A 59 -2.76 8.35 10.66
C ASP A 59 -2.15 6.96 10.87
N LEU A 60 -0.99 6.67 10.27
CA LEU A 60 -0.20 5.47 10.60
C LEU A 60 0.32 5.54 12.04
N GLU A 61 0.80 6.69 12.50
CA GLU A 61 1.22 6.87 13.89
C GLU A 61 0.06 6.64 14.88
N LYS A 62 -1.14 7.16 14.57
CA LYS A 62 -2.36 6.91 15.38
C LYS A 62 -2.79 5.44 15.35
N ALA A 63 -2.51 4.73 14.25
CA ALA A 63 -2.75 3.30 14.14
C ALA A 63 -1.69 2.44 14.88
N GLY A 64 -0.71 3.07 15.52
CA GLY A 64 0.29 2.39 16.36
C GLY A 64 1.59 2.03 15.63
N PHE A 65 1.79 2.51 14.40
CA PHE A 65 3.05 2.28 13.68
C PHE A 65 4.18 3.11 14.29
N LYS A 66 5.35 2.48 14.46
CA LYS A 66 6.59 3.15 14.85
C LYS A 66 7.27 3.77 13.62
N LEU A 67 8.11 4.79 13.82
CA LEU A 67 8.85 5.45 12.73
C LEU A 67 9.61 4.47 11.81
N GLY A 68 10.25 3.43 12.36
CA GLY A 68 10.93 2.41 11.56
C GLY A 68 9.98 1.60 10.67
N GLN A 69 8.79 1.26 11.19
CA GLN A 69 7.75 0.53 10.46
C GLN A 69 7.11 1.40 9.38
N ILE A 70 6.91 2.69 9.67
CA ILE A 70 6.43 3.67 8.70
C ILE A 70 7.45 3.80 7.55
N ALA A 71 8.75 3.85 7.87
CA ALA A 71 9.80 3.92 6.86
C ALA A 71 9.83 2.67 5.96
N GLU A 72 9.72 1.48 6.56
CA GLU A 72 9.63 0.21 5.82
C GLU A 72 8.38 0.15 4.93
N LEU A 73 7.22 0.55 5.47
CA LEU A 73 5.97 0.60 4.72
C LEU A 73 6.08 1.58 3.54
N LYS A 74 6.63 2.77 3.76
CA LYS A 74 6.86 3.76 2.70
C LYS A 74 7.88 3.30 1.65
N ARG A 75 8.88 2.49 2.04
CA ARG A 75 9.80 1.85 1.09
C ARG A 75 9.02 0.89 0.19
N ALA A 76 8.24 -0.02 0.79
CA ALA A 76 7.44 -1.00 0.05
C ALA A 76 6.42 -0.32 -0.89
N LEU A 77 5.75 0.73 -0.45
CA LEU A 77 4.81 1.50 -1.28
C LEU A 77 5.49 2.20 -2.47
N ARG A 78 6.73 2.66 -2.30
CA ARG A 78 7.51 3.23 -3.42
C ARG A 78 7.90 2.17 -4.43
N GLU A 79 8.36 1.01 -3.98
CA GLU A 79 8.70 -0.12 -4.84
C GLU A 79 7.48 -0.65 -5.60
N PHE A 80 6.32 -0.64 -4.95
CA PHE A 80 5.03 -0.98 -5.55
C PHE A 80 4.59 -0.01 -6.65
N LEU A 81 4.85 1.29 -6.49
CA LEU A 81 4.52 2.29 -7.50
C LEU A 81 5.57 2.46 -8.60
N ALA A 82 6.81 2.03 -8.37
CA ALA A 82 7.91 2.27 -9.32
C ALA A 82 7.63 1.76 -10.75
N PRO A 83 7.03 0.57 -10.97
CA PRO A 83 6.69 0.09 -12.31
C PRO A 83 5.64 0.95 -13.03
N GLU A 84 4.75 1.59 -12.29
CA GLU A 84 3.68 2.41 -12.85
C GLU A 84 4.11 3.86 -13.10
N LEU A 85 5.10 4.36 -12.34
CA LEU A 85 5.70 5.68 -12.54
C LEU A 85 6.76 5.71 -13.66
N ALA A 86 7.28 4.55 -14.06
CA ALA A 86 8.26 4.42 -15.14
C ALA A 86 7.62 4.36 -16.54
N LYS A 87 6.28 4.39 -16.63
CA LYS A 87 5.50 4.42 -17.88
C LYS A 87 5.13 5.85 -18.24
#